data_AF-A0A1H8ALQ8-F1
#
_entry.id   AF-A0A1H8ALQ8-F1
#
_cell.length_a   1.000
_cell.length_b   1.000
_cell.length_c   1.000
_cell.angle_alpha   90.00
_cell.angle_beta   90.00
_cell.angle_gamma   90.00
#
_symmetry.space_group_name_H-M   'P 1'
#
loop_
_entity.id
_entity.type
_entity.pdbx_description
1 polymer ?
#
loop_
_entity_poly.entity_id
_entity_poly.type
_entity_poly.pdbx_seq_one_letter_code
_entity_poly.pdbx_strand_id
1 'polypeptide(L)'
;MKLTEVSAWLDANQLLTFSLLIPFISFVVAIVSSQFAVRRALNSEKVQRYFEVTAQIAAFRQQWIDALRDDLSEFAGITAIAYTGAAPIDKVERMSILAMRIQMRMNAGDPDYDAMHETLMRTSEQFLFGGPQSDMKVKPLVSLSQQILKREWERLKQDLKSNASG
;
A
#
# COMPACT_ATOMS: atom_id res chain seq x y z
N MET A 1 -67.80 -10.71 -15.20
CA MET A 1 -67.63 -9.64 -16.20
C MET A 1 -67.09 -10.29 -17.46
N LYS A 2 -67.80 -10.20 -18.59
CA LYS A 2 -67.36 -10.86 -19.82
C LYS A 2 -66.23 -10.03 -20.45
N LEU A 3 -65.21 -10.68 -21.02
CA LEU A 3 -64.07 -10.00 -21.67
C LEU A 3 -64.52 -8.94 -22.71
N THR A 4 -65.68 -9.16 -23.32
CA THR A 4 -66.33 -8.25 -24.28
C THR A 4 -66.85 -6.94 -23.67
N GLU A 5 -67.26 -6.95 -22.39
CA GLU A 5 -67.71 -5.72 -21.70
C GLU A 5 -66.52 -4.87 -21.28
N VAL A 6 -65.41 -5.52 -20.91
CA VAL A 6 -64.16 -4.86 -20.55
C VAL A 6 -63.54 -4.17 -21.77
N SER A 7 -63.55 -4.84 -22.94
CA SER A 7 -62.99 -4.25 -24.18
C SER A 7 -63.80 -3.04 -24.65
N ALA A 8 -65.14 -3.13 -24.68
CA ALA A 8 -65.99 -2.02 -25.11
C ALA A 8 -65.88 -0.78 -24.20
N TRP A 9 -65.69 -1.00 -22.89
CA TRP A 9 -65.46 0.09 -21.94
C TRP A 9 -64.07 0.74 -22.12
N LEU A 10 -63.05 -0.05 -22.44
CA LEU A 10 -61.70 0.44 -22.74
C LEU A 10 -61.67 1.31 -24.00
N ASP A 11 -62.38 0.88 -25.05
CA ASP A 11 -62.48 1.65 -26.29
C ASP A 11 -63.20 2.99 -26.07
N ALA A 12 -64.23 3.02 -25.21
CA ALA A 12 -64.94 4.25 -24.86
C ALA A 12 -64.12 5.24 -24.01
N ASN A 13 -63.13 4.75 -23.24
CA ASN A 13 -62.35 5.57 -22.28
C ASN A 13 -60.86 5.67 -22.62
N GLN A 14 -60.50 5.34 -23.86
CA GLN A 14 -59.13 5.12 -24.31
C GLN A 14 -58.17 6.28 -23.96
N LEU A 15 -58.61 7.53 -24.14
CA LEU A 15 -57.88 8.77 -23.81
C LEU A 15 -57.57 8.92 -22.30
N LEU A 16 -58.51 8.54 -21.43
CA LEU A 16 -58.33 8.61 -19.97
C LEU A 16 -57.40 7.50 -19.48
N THR A 17 -57.55 6.29 -20.03
CA THR A 17 -56.63 5.19 -19.73
C THR A 17 -55.19 5.53 -20.12
N PHE A 18 -54.94 6.04 -21.32
CA PHE A 18 -53.56 6.37 -21.70
C PHE A 18 -52.96 7.53 -20.92
N SER A 19 -53.74 8.58 -20.63
CA SER A 19 -53.25 9.77 -19.92
C SER A 19 -52.92 9.52 -18.45
N LEU A 20 -53.52 8.52 -17.79
CA LEU A 20 -53.23 8.16 -16.40
C LEU A 20 -52.23 7.00 -16.26
N LEU A 21 -52.33 6.00 -17.15
CA LEU A 21 -51.57 4.76 -17.03
C LEU A 21 -50.10 4.97 -17.46
N ILE A 22 -49.84 5.79 -18.48
CA ILE A 22 -48.48 6.09 -18.94
C ILE A 22 -47.66 6.85 -17.87
N PRO A 23 -48.17 7.94 -17.25
CA PRO A 23 -47.45 8.61 -16.16
C PRO A 23 -47.26 7.72 -14.94
N PHE A 24 -48.24 6.88 -14.60
CA PHE A 24 -48.14 5.95 -13.48
C PHE A 24 -47.03 4.91 -13.69
N ILE A 25 -46.97 4.27 -14.87
CA ILE A 25 -45.87 3.36 -15.22
C ILE A 25 -44.53 4.11 -15.18
N SER A 26 -44.47 5.31 -15.76
CA SER A 26 -43.25 6.12 -15.78
C SER A 26 -42.76 6.45 -14.37
N PHE A 27 -43.68 6.79 -13.46
CA PHE A 27 -43.39 7.03 -12.05
C PHE A 27 -42.84 5.79 -11.34
N VAL A 28 -43.46 4.61 -11.55
CA VAL A 28 -42.97 3.35 -10.98
C VAL A 28 -41.58 3.00 -11.50
N VAL A 29 -41.36 3.12 -12.82
CA VAL A 29 -40.05 2.89 -13.45
C VAL A 29 -39.01 3.86 -12.90
N ALA A 30 -39.35 5.14 -12.72
CA ALA A 30 -38.46 6.13 -12.14
C ALA A 30 -38.05 5.79 -10.69
N ILE A 31 -39.00 5.36 -9.85
CA ILE A 31 -38.70 4.93 -8.47
C ILE A 31 -37.78 3.71 -8.46
N VAL A 32 -38.11 2.69 -9.24
CA VAL A 32 -37.32 1.46 -9.29
C VAL A 32 -35.92 1.76 -9.83
N SER A 33 -35.81 2.52 -10.92
CA SER A 33 -34.54 2.96 -11.49
C SER A 33 -33.71 3.76 -10.48
N SER A 34 -34.33 4.70 -9.76
CA SER A 34 -33.67 5.50 -8.72
C SER A 34 -33.11 4.61 -7.59
N GLN A 35 -33.90 3.65 -7.12
CA GLN A 35 -33.47 2.69 -6.08
C GLN A 35 -32.29 1.83 -6.57
N PHE A 36 -32.33 1.34 -7.81
CA PHE A 36 -31.22 0.60 -8.40
C PHE A 36 -29.97 1.46 -8.57
N ALA A 37 -30.12 2.72 -9.00
CA ALA A 37 -29.03 3.66 -9.16
C ALA A 37 -28.35 3.97 -7.82
N VAL A 38 -29.14 4.23 -6.77
CA VAL A 38 -28.61 4.47 -5.41
C VAL A 38 -27.87 3.24 -4.89
N ARG A 39 -28.41 2.03 -5.06
CA ARG A 39 -27.72 0.80 -4.64
C ARG A 39 -26.41 0.59 -5.38
N ARG A 40 -26.37 0.84 -6.69
CA ARG A 40 -25.13 0.78 -7.48
C ARG A 40 -24.12 1.82 -7.03
N ALA A 41 -24.55 3.06 -6.79
CA ALA A 41 -23.70 4.13 -6.32
C ALA A 41 -23.08 3.83 -4.94
N LEU A 42 -23.88 3.31 -3.99
CA LEU A 42 -23.38 2.90 -2.68
C LEU A 42 -22.38 1.74 -2.76
N ASN A 43 -22.64 0.77 -3.64
CA ASN A 43 -21.72 -0.35 -3.84
C ASN A 43 -20.42 0.10 -4.53
N SER A 44 -20.50 0.96 -5.55
CA SER A 44 -19.32 1.50 -6.20
C SER A 44 -18.48 2.36 -5.25
N GLU A 45 -19.13 3.14 -4.39
CA GLU A 45 -18.43 3.95 -3.38
C GLU A 45 -17.68 3.09 -2.37
N LYS A 46 -18.29 1.99 -1.89
CA LYS A 46 -17.61 1.03 -0.99
C LYS A 46 -16.37 0.41 -1.63
N VAL A 47 -16.52 -0.04 -2.88
CA VAL A 47 -15.43 -0.63 -3.66
C VAL A 47 -14.33 0.41 -3.90
N GLN A 48 -14.70 1.65 -4.24
CA GLN A 48 -13.76 2.74 -4.44
C GLN A 48 -12.98 3.08 -3.16
N ARG A 49 -13.65 3.22 -2.01
CA ARG A 49 -12.98 3.47 -0.72
C ARG A 49 -12.01 2.35 -0.36
N TYR A 50 -12.38 1.10 -0.62
CA TYR A 50 -11.51 -0.04 -0.41
C TYR A 50 -10.24 0.06 -1.27
N PHE A 51 -10.38 0.37 -2.56
CA PHE A 51 -9.23 0.59 -3.46
C PHE A 51 -8.37 1.77 -3.01
N GLU A 52 -8.98 2.88 -2.60
CA GLU A 52 -8.27 4.07 -2.13
C GLU A 52 -7.44 3.80 -0.87
N VAL A 53 -8.03 3.17 0.15
CA VAL A 53 -7.30 2.79 1.38
C VAL A 53 -6.14 1.88 1.06
N THR A 54 -6.36 0.90 0.18
CA THR A 54 -5.34 -0.08 -0.13
C THR A 54 -4.20 0.51 -0.97
N ALA A 55 -4.53 1.37 -1.94
CA ALA A 55 -3.53 2.13 -2.70
C ALA A 55 -2.70 3.04 -1.79
N GLN A 56 -3.32 3.67 -0.79
CA GLN A 56 -2.60 4.48 0.21
C GLN A 56 -1.65 3.63 1.06
N ILE A 57 -2.08 2.47 1.55
CA ILE A 57 -1.22 1.55 2.31
C ILE A 57 -0.02 1.11 1.48
N ALA A 58 -0.24 0.74 0.21
CA ALA A 58 0.83 0.36 -0.71
C ALA A 58 1.82 1.53 -0.95
N ALA A 59 1.32 2.75 -1.09
CA ALA A 59 2.15 3.95 -1.23
C ALA A 59 3.00 4.20 0.03
N PHE A 60 2.43 4.08 1.23
CA PHE A 60 3.19 4.22 2.48
C PHE A 60 4.28 3.14 2.61
N ARG A 61 3.98 1.90 2.22
CA ARG A 61 5.00 0.83 2.23
C ARG A 61 6.11 1.10 1.22
N GLN A 62 5.79 1.56 0.01
CA GLN A 62 6.80 1.94 -0.98
C GLN A 62 7.72 3.04 -0.43
N GLN A 63 7.15 4.11 0.13
CA GLN A 63 7.91 5.19 0.75
C GLN A 63 8.82 4.69 1.88
N TRP A 64 8.33 3.76 2.70
CA TRP A 64 9.11 3.13 3.75
C TRP A 64 10.28 2.29 3.19
N ILE A 65 10.05 1.48 2.15
CA ILE A 65 11.10 0.68 1.47
C ILE A 65 12.17 1.61 0.91
N ASP A 66 11.77 2.68 0.23
CA ASP A 66 12.69 3.64 -0.40
C ASP A 66 13.54 4.35 0.67
N ALA A 67 12.89 4.83 1.74
CA ALA A 67 13.60 5.50 2.83
C ALA A 67 14.57 4.56 3.58
N LEU A 68 14.19 3.30 3.76
CA LEU A 68 15.07 2.27 4.34
C LEU A 68 16.26 1.98 3.43
N ARG A 69 16.02 1.85 2.12
CA ARG A 69 17.07 1.64 1.12
C ARG A 69 18.08 2.79 1.10
N ASP A 70 17.60 4.03 1.15
CA ASP A 70 18.45 5.22 1.17
C ASP A 70 19.35 5.22 2.41
N ASP A 71 18.78 5.03 3.60
CA ASP A 71 19.55 4.98 4.85
C ASP A 71 20.58 3.84 4.85
N LEU A 72 20.20 2.63 4.39
CA LEU A 72 21.10 1.48 4.29
C LEU A 72 22.25 1.75 3.30
N SER A 73 21.95 2.38 2.17
CA SER A 73 22.95 2.72 1.17
C SER A 73 23.95 3.75 1.68
N GLU A 74 23.47 4.75 2.43
CA GLU A 74 24.32 5.77 3.03
C GLU A 74 25.20 5.18 4.14
N PHE A 75 24.62 4.35 5.02
CA PHE A 75 25.36 3.67 6.08
C PHE A 75 26.45 2.75 5.49
N ALA A 76 26.11 1.95 4.47
CA ALA A 76 27.07 1.10 3.78
C ALA A 76 28.16 1.91 3.07
N GLY A 77 27.81 3.05 2.47
CA GLY A 77 28.77 3.96 1.83
C GLY A 77 29.76 4.56 2.81
N ILE A 78 29.30 5.04 3.97
CA ILE A 78 30.17 5.55 5.04
C ILE A 78 31.11 4.44 5.53
N THR A 79 30.57 3.24 5.74
CA THR A 79 31.35 2.06 6.16
C THR A 79 32.43 1.71 5.12
N ALA A 80 32.09 1.74 3.83
CA ALA A 80 33.03 1.45 2.75
C ALA A 80 34.17 2.46 2.65
N ILE A 81 33.89 3.76 2.88
CA ILE A 81 34.91 4.80 2.87
C ILE A 81 35.87 4.65 4.06
N ALA A 82 35.36 4.31 5.24
CA ALA A 82 36.16 4.07 6.44
C ALA A 82 37.18 2.93 6.26
N TYR A 83 36.88 1.96 5.40
CA TYR A 83 37.83 0.92 5.04
C TYR A 83 39.07 1.47 4.32
N THR A 84 38.93 2.56 3.56
CA THR A 84 40.01 3.13 2.74
C THR A 84 40.91 4.13 3.46
N GLY A 85 40.57 4.54 4.68
CA GLY A 85 41.34 5.52 5.46
C GLY A 85 40.60 5.97 6.74
N ALA A 86 41.19 6.88 7.51
CA ALA A 86 40.55 7.41 8.71
C ALA A 86 39.27 8.17 8.34
N ALA A 87 38.13 7.71 8.84
CA ALA A 87 36.85 8.39 8.62
C ALA A 87 36.83 9.72 9.40
N PRO A 88 36.42 10.83 8.78
CA PRO A 88 36.35 12.11 9.47
C PRO A 88 35.21 12.10 10.51
N ILE A 89 35.38 12.87 11.59
CA ILE A 89 34.52 12.84 12.79
C ILE A 89 33.04 13.11 12.45
N ASP A 90 32.76 13.94 11.45
CA ASP A 90 31.40 14.22 10.96
C ASP A 90 30.67 12.95 10.46
N LYS A 91 31.40 11.95 9.98
CA LYS A 91 30.84 10.68 9.52
C LYS A 91 30.47 9.75 10.67
N VAL A 92 31.08 9.91 11.84
CA VAL A 92 30.77 9.13 13.05
C VAL A 92 29.34 9.43 13.53
N GLU A 93 29.02 10.72 13.67
CA GLU A 93 27.69 11.16 14.09
C GLU A 93 26.64 10.70 13.06
N ARG A 94 26.91 10.93 11.78
CA ARG A 94 25.99 10.54 10.70
C ARG A 94 25.73 9.04 10.67
N MET A 95 26.75 8.22 10.82
CA MET A 95 26.62 6.76 10.88
C MET A 95 25.76 6.32 12.06
N SER A 96 25.95 6.93 13.23
CA SER A 96 25.16 6.63 14.43
C SER A 96 23.67 6.97 14.23
N ILE A 97 23.38 8.13 13.63
CA ILE A 97 22.02 8.54 13.28
C ILE A 97 21.39 7.55 12.30
N LEU A 98 22.13 7.13 11.28
CA LEU A 98 21.65 6.18 10.27
C LEU A 98 21.34 4.81 10.90
N ALA A 99 22.22 4.27 11.75
CA ALA A 99 21.96 3.02 12.47
C ALA A 99 20.66 3.07 13.26
N MET A 100 20.44 4.14 14.03
CA MET A 100 19.21 4.31 14.82
C MET A 100 17.97 4.46 13.93
N ARG A 101 18.07 5.23 12.83
CA ARG A 101 16.94 5.38 11.89
C ARG A 101 16.57 4.07 11.22
N ILE A 102 17.55 3.26 10.81
CA ILE A 102 17.32 1.92 10.26
C ILE A 102 16.60 1.05 11.30
N GLN A 103 17.10 1.00 12.54
CA GLN A 103 16.50 0.19 13.60
C GLN A 103 15.05 0.61 13.92
N MET A 104 14.76 1.91 13.99
CA MET A 104 13.42 2.42 14.24
C MET A 104 12.44 2.17 13.09
N ARG A 105 12.95 2.04 11.86
CA ARG A 105 12.13 1.74 10.68
C ARG A 105 11.83 0.27 10.54
N MET A 106 12.69 -0.61 11.04
CA MET A 106 12.45 -2.04 10.99
C MET A 106 11.40 -2.46 12.02
N ASN A 107 10.57 -3.41 11.64
CA ASN A 107 9.65 -4.06 12.56
C ASN A 107 10.44 -5.05 13.44
N ALA A 108 10.28 -4.96 14.76
CA ALA A 108 10.91 -5.88 15.71
C ALA A 108 10.46 -7.35 15.52
N GLY A 109 9.28 -7.58 14.91
CA GLY A 109 8.82 -8.92 14.54
C GLY A 109 9.37 -9.44 13.21
N ASP A 110 10.23 -8.69 12.51
CA ASP A 110 10.86 -9.15 11.28
C ASP A 110 11.94 -10.21 11.60
N PRO A 111 11.98 -11.36 10.89
CA PRO A 111 12.92 -12.44 11.20
C PRO A 111 14.40 -12.05 11.04
N ASP A 112 14.70 -10.99 10.28
CA ASP A 112 16.06 -10.49 10.09
C ASP A 112 16.39 -9.30 11.00
N TYR A 113 15.48 -8.91 11.91
CA TYR A 113 15.66 -7.75 12.79
C TYR A 113 16.93 -7.87 13.64
N ASP A 114 17.07 -8.98 14.38
CA ASP A 114 18.21 -9.20 15.27
C ASP A 114 19.53 -9.24 14.50
N ALA A 115 19.55 -9.91 13.35
CA ALA A 115 20.71 -10.00 12.48
C ALA A 115 21.13 -8.62 11.93
N MET A 116 20.16 -7.77 11.60
CA MET A 116 20.43 -6.41 11.14
C MET A 116 20.93 -5.54 12.29
N HIS A 117 20.27 -5.61 13.45
CA HIS A 117 20.69 -4.88 14.65
C HIS A 117 22.13 -5.21 15.03
N GLU A 118 22.48 -6.50 15.15
CA GLU A 118 23.84 -6.95 15.44
C GLU A 118 24.83 -6.47 14.39
N THR A 119 24.48 -6.57 13.11
CA THR A 119 25.35 -6.11 12.00
C THR A 119 25.61 -4.62 12.07
N LEU A 120 24.59 -3.80 12.36
CA LEU A 120 24.73 -2.34 12.51
C LEU A 120 25.59 -1.97 13.72
N MET A 121 25.37 -2.62 14.87
CA MET A 121 26.11 -2.35 16.10
C MET A 121 27.59 -2.74 15.93
N ARG A 122 27.86 -3.96 15.45
CA ARG A 122 29.23 -4.41 15.20
C ARG A 122 29.97 -3.52 14.19
N THR A 123 29.28 -3.11 13.12
CA THR A 123 29.88 -2.22 12.12
C THR A 123 30.19 -0.84 12.73
N SER A 124 29.28 -0.32 13.55
CA SER A 124 29.46 0.96 14.23
C SER A 124 30.60 0.93 15.25
N GLU A 125 30.71 -0.15 16.03
CA GLU A 125 31.82 -0.36 16.97
C GLU A 125 33.17 -0.45 16.27
N GLN A 126 33.25 -1.24 15.18
CA GLN A 126 34.46 -1.35 14.38
C GLN A 126 34.91 0.01 13.82
N PHE A 127 33.94 0.82 13.37
CA PHE A 127 34.18 2.16 12.87
C PHE A 127 34.67 3.12 13.97
N LEU A 128 34.09 3.05 15.17
CA LEU A 128 34.41 3.94 16.30
C LEU A 128 35.76 3.63 16.95
N PHE A 129 36.05 2.35 17.18
CA PHE A 129 37.17 1.93 18.01
C PHE A 129 38.37 1.41 17.19
N GLY A 130 38.30 1.47 15.86
CA GLY A 130 39.41 1.09 14.99
C GLY A 130 39.73 -0.40 15.07
N GLY A 131 38.73 -1.25 14.81
CA GLY A 131 38.94 -2.69 14.68
C GLY A 131 39.93 -3.03 13.54
N PRO A 132 40.45 -4.27 13.47
CA PRO A 132 41.31 -4.68 12.36
C PRO A 132 40.65 -4.31 11.03
N GLN A 133 41.30 -3.46 10.22
CA GLN A 133 40.72 -2.98 8.96
C GLN A 133 40.24 -4.14 8.07
N SER A 134 40.91 -5.30 8.16
CA SER A 134 40.57 -6.55 7.46
C SER A 134 39.20 -7.15 7.82
N ASP A 135 38.62 -6.79 8.96
CA ASP A 135 37.37 -7.37 9.48
C ASP A 135 36.13 -6.51 9.19
N MET A 136 36.30 -5.28 8.70
CA MET A 136 35.18 -4.42 8.32
C MET A 136 34.60 -4.88 6.98
N LYS A 137 33.62 -5.79 7.05
CA LYS A 137 32.96 -6.35 5.87
C LYS A 137 31.62 -5.65 5.64
N VAL A 138 31.58 -4.79 4.62
CA VAL A 138 30.33 -4.18 4.11
C VAL A 138 29.42 -5.24 3.46
N LYS A 139 29.99 -6.33 2.95
CA LYS A 139 29.27 -7.36 2.19
C LYS A 139 28.13 -8.06 2.98
N PRO A 140 28.32 -8.51 4.24
CA PRO A 140 27.24 -9.00 5.07
C PRO A 140 26.07 -8.02 5.21
N LEU A 141 26.35 -6.75 5.50
CA LEU A 141 25.33 -5.70 5.62
C LEU A 141 24.53 -5.56 4.32
N VAL A 142 25.23 -5.45 3.17
CA VAL A 142 24.58 -5.31 1.86
C VAL A 142 23.73 -6.54 1.54
N SER A 143 24.24 -7.74 1.80
CA SER A 143 23.49 -8.99 1.55
C SER A 143 22.21 -9.06 2.36
N LEU A 144 22.29 -8.74 3.66
CA LEU A 144 21.12 -8.75 4.54
C LEU A 144 20.11 -7.67 4.16
N SER A 145 20.61 -6.48 3.82
CA SER A 145 19.80 -5.36 3.30
C SER A 145 19.02 -5.77 2.06
N GLN A 146 19.68 -6.39 1.08
CA GLN A 146 19.05 -6.86 -0.16
C GLN A 146 17.99 -7.93 0.10
N GLN A 147 18.23 -8.84 1.05
CA GLN A 147 17.27 -9.87 1.43
C GLN A 147 16.00 -9.27 2.02
N ILE A 148 16.13 -8.34 2.97
CA ILE A 148 15.00 -7.64 3.61
C ILE A 148 14.21 -6.85 2.55
N LEU A 149 14.90 -6.00 1.77
CA LEU A 149 14.26 -5.17 0.75
C LEU A 149 13.55 -6.02 -0.31
N LYS A 150 14.15 -7.15 -0.73
CA LYS A 150 13.52 -8.07 -1.68
C LYS A 150 12.27 -8.71 -1.09
N ARG A 151 12.30 -9.18 0.17
CA ARG A 151 11.12 -9.76 0.82
C ARG A 151 9.97 -8.75 0.89
N GLU A 152 10.26 -7.52 1.31
CA GLU A 152 9.27 -6.46 1.42
C GLU A 152 8.70 -6.04 0.07
N TRP A 153 9.53 -6.03 -0.97
CA TRP A 153 9.09 -5.83 -2.33
C TRP A 153 8.15 -6.94 -2.82
N GLU A 154 8.46 -8.21 -2.54
CA GLU A 154 7.57 -9.32 -2.87
C GLU A 154 6.24 -9.24 -2.10
N ARG A 155 6.27 -8.87 -0.81
CA ARG A 155 5.05 -8.63 -0.01
C ARG A 155 4.19 -7.53 -0.61
N LEU A 156 4.78 -6.39 -0.96
CA LEU A 156 4.07 -5.28 -1.62
C LEU A 156 3.42 -5.72 -2.94
N LYS A 157 4.13 -6.48 -3.79
CA LYS A 157 3.57 -7.02 -5.03
C LYS A 157 2.42 -7.99 -4.79
N GLN A 158 2.51 -8.84 -3.77
CA GLN A 158 1.44 -9.76 -3.39
C GLN A 158 0.19 -9.01 -2.95
N ASP A 159 0.36 -8.00 -2.09
CA ASP A 159 -0.74 -7.15 -1.65
C ASP A 159 -1.41 -6.50 -2.87
N LEU A 160 -0.65 -5.83 -3.74
CA LEU A 160 -1.23 -5.21 -4.95
C LEU A 160 -1.98 -6.20 -5.86
N LYS A 161 -1.45 -7.42 -6.05
CA LYS A 161 -2.13 -8.46 -6.85
C LYS A 161 -3.42 -8.95 -6.21
N SER A 162 -3.40 -9.20 -4.90
CA SER A 162 -4.59 -9.66 -4.17
C SER A 162 -5.74 -8.66 -4.27
N ASN A 163 -5.41 -7.37 -4.31
CA ASN A 163 -6.39 -6.30 -4.45
C ASN A 163 -6.87 -6.11 -5.89
N ALA A 164 -6.05 -6.41 -6.89
CA ALA A 164 -6.49 -6.36 -8.29
C ALA A 164 -7.47 -7.49 -8.67
N SER A 165 -7.53 -8.56 -7.87
CA SER A 165 -8.39 -9.74 -8.13
C SER A 165 -9.73 -9.74 -7.38
N GLY A 166 -9.99 -8.77 -6.50
CA GLY A 166 -11.23 -8.63 -5.73
C GLY A 166 -12.14 -7.54 -6.28
#